data_AF-A0A537MRP1-F1
#
_entry.id   AF-A0A537MRP1-F1
#
_cell.length_a   1.000
_cell.length_b   1.000
_cell.length_c   1.000
_cell.angle_alpha   90.00
_cell.angle_beta   90.00
_cell.angle_gamma   90.00
#
_symmetry.space_group_name_H-M   'P 1'
#
loop_
_entity.id
_entity.type
_entity.pdbx_description
1 polymer ?
#
loop_
_entity_poly.entity_id
_entity_poly.type
_entity_poly.pdbx_seq_one_letter_code
_entity_poly.pdbx_strand_id
1 'polypeptide(L)'
;HRHPVFDAVPLLRDVASVRFPSDGGAHTLNRATPGYRGPRPFEAVHGAGYRAVYDFSDLDNSRFAIPLGQSGNMMSRWSHSFVEGWKALRYVEIAGTRAELARSAAGIITLSPATR
;
A
#
# COMPACT_ATOMS: atom_id res chain seq x y z
N HIS A 1 -4.92 7.77 -2.58
CA HIS A 1 -4.59 8.32 -1.26
C HIS A 1 -4.46 9.84 -1.33
N ARG A 2 -5.06 10.54 -0.37
CA ARG A 2 -4.98 12.00 -0.25
C ARG A 2 -4.13 12.34 0.98
N HIS A 3 -3.01 13.03 0.80
CA HIS A 3 -2.17 13.43 1.93
C HIS A 3 -2.91 14.48 2.79
N PRO A 4 -3.06 14.28 4.11
CA PRO A 4 -3.92 15.12 4.94
C PRO A 4 -3.50 16.59 4.99
N VAL A 5 -2.20 16.86 4.89
CA VAL A 5 -1.65 18.23 5.03
C VAL A 5 -1.33 18.87 3.67
N PHE A 6 -0.83 18.07 2.74
CA PHE A 6 -0.18 18.59 1.53
C PHE A 6 -1.10 18.61 0.31
N ASP A 7 -2.26 17.97 0.40
CA ASP A 7 -3.17 17.90 -0.73
C ASP A 7 -3.76 19.26 -1.11
N ALA A 8 -3.78 20.25 -0.22
CA ALA A 8 -4.28 21.59 -0.52
C ALA A 8 -3.36 22.39 -1.45
N VAL A 9 -2.06 22.05 -1.51
CA VAL A 9 -1.05 22.80 -2.26
C VAL A 9 -0.66 22.00 -3.51
N PRO A 10 -0.91 22.48 -4.74
CA PRO A 10 -0.76 21.69 -5.97
C PRO A 10 0.59 20.97 -6.13
N LEU A 11 1.70 21.66 -5.92
CA LEU A 11 3.04 21.05 -6.07
C LEU A 11 3.33 19.99 -5.00
N LEU A 12 2.88 20.20 -3.76
CA LEU A 12 3.07 19.23 -2.69
C LEU A 12 2.10 18.04 -2.82
N ARG A 13 0.90 18.30 -3.36
CA ARG A 13 -0.10 17.28 -3.69
C ARG A 13 0.47 16.27 -4.68
N ASP A 14 1.15 16.72 -5.72
CA ASP A 14 1.63 15.83 -6.79
C ASP A 14 2.72 14.87 -6.31
N VAL A 15 3.44 15.24 -5.24
CA VAL A 15 4.45 14.38 -4.60
C VAL A 15 3.84 13.50 -3.50
N ALA A 16 2.91 14.04 -2.70
CA ALA A 16 2.44 13.38 -1.48
C ALA A 16 1.13 12.59 -1.65
N SER A 17 0.30 12.94 -2.62
CA SER A 17 -0.99 12.27 -2.89
C SER A 17 -0.87 11.34 -4.10
N VAL A 18 -1.51 10.18 -4.01
CA VAL A 18 -1.56 9.20 -5.11
C VAL A 18 -2.98 9.07 -5.62
N ARG A 19 -3.18 9.30 -6.92
CA ARG A 19 -4.47 9.14 -7.60
C ARG A 19 -4.29 8.23 -8.80
N PHE A 20 -5.21 7.29 -8.96
CA PHE A 20 -5.26 6.41 -10.13
C PHE A 20 -6.73 6.03 -10.41
N PRO A 21 -7.07 5.71 -11.66
CA PRO A 21 -8.36 5.10 -11.97
C PRO A 21 -8.53 3.79 -11.19
N SER A 22 -9.68 3.62 -10.55
CA SER A 22 -10.04 2.41 -9.81
C SER A 22 -11.35 1.88 -10.35
N ASP A 23 -11.45 0.56 -10.45
CA ASP A 23 -12.70 -0.16 -10.61
C ASP A 23 -13.45 -0.26 -9.26
N GLY A 24 -14.66 -0.85 -9.32
CA GLY A 24 -15.51 -1.06 -8.16
C GLY A 24 -16.49 0.07 -7.86
N GLY A 25 -17.19 -0.06 -6.74
CA GLY A 25 -18.21 0.87 -6.27
C GLY A 25 -18.59 0.60 -4.82
N ALA A 26 -19.67 1.24 -4.35
CA ALA A 26 -20.15 1.07 -2.98
C ALA A 26 -20.69 -0.33 -2.67
N HIS A 27 -21.10 -1.07 -3.70
CA HIS A 27 -21.78 -2.38 -3.57
C HIS A 27 -21.02 -3.52 -4.27
N THR A 28 -19.75 -3.33 -4.62
CA THR A 28 -18.90 -4.37 -5.22
C THR A 28 -17.97 -4.96 -4.17
N LEU A 29 -17.50 -6.19 -4.40
CA LEU A 29 -16.53 -6.84 -3.52
C LEU A 29 -15.21 -6.07 -3.48
N ASN A 30 -14.66 -5.71 -4.65
CA ASN A 30 -13.59 -4.72 -4.73
C ASN A 30 -14.18 -3.33 -4.47
N ARG A 31 -14.35 -2.99 -3.18
CA ARG A 31 -15.06 -1.79 -2.75
C ARG A 31 -14.27 -0.52 -3.05
N ALA A 32 -14.93 0.42 -3.70
CA ALA A 32 -14.44 1.77 -3.98
C ALA A 32 -15.60 2.77 -3.85
N THR A 33 -16.01 3.07 -2.61
CA THR A 33 -17.17 3.92 -2.33
C THR A 33 -16.90 5.37 -2.76
N PRO A 34 -17.70 5.93 -3.69
CA PRO A 34 -17.61 7.34 -4.07
C PRO A 34 -18.06 8.29 -2.96
N GLY A 35 -17.64 9.55 -3.03
CA GLY A 35 -18.09 10.59 -2.10
C GLY A 35 -19.54 11.06 -2.31
N TYR A 36 -20.11 10.87 -3.51
CA TYR A 36 -21.46 11.29 -3.94
C TYR A 36 -21.78 12.79 -3.79
N ARG A 37 -20.82 13.62 -3.42
CA ARG A 37 -20.99 15.05 -3.14
C ARG A 37 -19.78 15.85 -3.62
N GLY A 38 -19.97 17.16 -3.73
CA GLY A 38 -18.91 18.11 -4.07
C GLY A 38 -18.52 18.06 -5.55
N PRO A 39 -17.40 18.73 -5.93
CA PRO A 39 -17.02 18.90 -7.33
C PRO A 39 -16.50 17.62 -8.00
N ARG A 40 -16.20 16.57 -7.22
CA ARG A 40 -15.72 15.27 -7.70
C ARG A 40 -16.53 14.14 -7.05
N PRO A 41 -17.83 14.03 -7.35
CA PRO A 41 -18.75 13.14 -6.63
C PRO A 41 -18.43 11.65 -6.84
N PHE A 42 -17.70 11.31 -7.90
CA PHE A 42 -17.34 9.94 -8.24
C PHE A 42 -15.92 9.53 -7.78
N GLU A 43 -15.17 10.41 -7.09
CA GLU A 43 -13.91 10.00 -6.48
C GLU A 43 -14.15 8.96 -5.37
N ALA A 44 -13.45 7.82 -5.47
CA ALA A 44 -13.45 6.81 -4.41
C ALA A 44 -12.78 7.40 -3.15
N VAL A 45 -13.58 7.58 -2.10
CA VAL A 45 -13.13 8.13 -0.81
C VAL A 45 -12.91 7.05 0.25
N HIS A 46 -13.40 5.84 0.00
CA HIS A 46 -13.27 4.72 0.92
C HIS A 46 -13.16 3.38 0.17
N GLY A 47 -12.34 2.47 0.69
CA GLY A 47 -12.06 1.17 0.11
C GLY A 47 -11.12 0.36 1.01
N ALA A 48 -10.62 -0.77 0.51
CA ALA A 48 -9.70 -1.61 1.28
C ALA A 48 -8.36 -0.89 1.55
N GLY A 49 -7.87 -0.97 2.79
CA GLY A 49 -6.49 -0.58 3.14
C GLY A 49 -5.51 -1.77 3.11
N TYR A 50 -6.03 -2.99 3.11
CA TYR A 50 -5.29 -4.24 3.13
C TYR A 50 -6.15 -5.34 2.52
N ARG A 51 -5.52 -6.27 1.78
CA ARG A 51 -6.13 -7.49 1.26
C ARG A 51 -5.23 -8.65 1.63
N ALA A 52 -5.82 -9.79 2.01
CA ALA A 52 -5.06 -11.00 2.27
C ALA A 52 -5.84 -12.26 1.91
N VAL A 53 -5.08 -13.30 1.54
CA VAL A 53 -5.54 -14.68 1.42
C VAL A 53 -4.59 -15.53 2.25
N TYR A 54 -5.14 -16.31 3.17
CA TYR A 54 -4.39 -17.19 4.04
C TYR A 54 -4.55 -18.63 3.58
N ASP A 55 -3.43 -19.31 3.36
CA ASP A 55 -3.41 -20.75 3.14
C ASP A 55 -3.01 -21.41 4.47
N PHE A 56 -3.99 -22.04 5.13
CA PHE A 56 -3.75 -22.67 6.43
C PHE A 56 -2.99 -23.98 6.35
N SER A 57 -2.85 -24.56 5.15
CA SER A 57 -2.02 -25.75 4.94
C SER A 57 -0.56 -25.40 4.70
N ASP A 58 -0.29 -24.21 4.16
CA ASP A 58 1.04 -23.65 3.93
C ASP A 58 1.01 -22.11 4.07
N LEU A 59 1.44 -21.60 5.22
CA LEU A 59 1.39 -20.16 5.50
C LEU A 59 2.32 -19.34 4.58
N ASP A 60 3.41 -19.93 4.08
CA ASP A 60 4.32 -19.26 3.14
C ASP A 60 3.65 -19.03 1.77
N ASN A 61 2.61 -19.82 1.45
CA ASN A 61 1.76 -19.62 0.28
C ASN A 61 0.65 -18.56 0.50
N SER A 62 0.63 -17.87 1.63
CA SER A 62 -0.30 -16.75 1.85
C SER A 62 0.03 -15.56 0.94
N ARG A 63 -0.98 -14.72 0.69
CA ARG A 63 -0.91 -13.59 -0.24
C ARG A 63 -1.38 -12.31 0.43
N PHE A 64 -0.64 -11.23 0.24
CA PHE A 64 -0.86 -9.95 0.92
C PHE A 64 -0.82 -8.78 -0.07
N ALA A 65 -1.60 -7.73 0.18
CA ALA A 65 -1.51 -6.50 -0.58
C ALA A 65 -1.91 -5.29 0.27
N ILE A 66 -1.20 -4.19 0.07
CA ILE A 66 -1.55 -2.84 0.54
C ILE A 66 -1.47 -1.87 -0.66
N PRO A 67 -2.21 -0.75 -0.65
CA PRO A 67 -2.33 0.09 -1.83
C PRO A 67 -1.10 0.88 -2.24
N LEU A 68 -0.27 1.30 -1.28
CA LEU A 68 0.84 2.21 -1.53
C LEU A 68 2.16 1.43 -1.54
N GLY A 69 2.85 1.43 -0.41
CA GLY A 69 4.14 0.79 -0.21
C GLY A 69 4.44 0.79 1.28
N GLN A 70 5.54 0.15 1.70
CA GLN A 70 5.85 -0.02 3.12
C GLN A 70 6.32 1.27 3.80
N SER A 71 6.75 2.28 3.04
CA SER A 71 7.26 3.54 3.61
C SER A 71 6.20 4.64 3.64
N GLY A 72 5.99 5.24 4.81
CA GLY A 72 5.17 6.46 4.94
C GLY A 72 5.87 7.75 4.50
N ASN A 73 7.17 7.70 4.21
CA ASN A 73 7.90 8.85 3.68
C ASN A 73 7.70 8.92 2.15
N MET A 74 6.95 9.91 1.67
CA MET A 74 6.66 10.14 0.25
C MET A 74 7.89 10.17 -0.67
N MET A 75 9.05 10.60 -0.16
CA MET A 75 10.32 10.67 -0.92
C MET A 75 11.06 9.32 -1.00
N SER A 76 10.59 8.30 -0.26
CA SER A 76 11.16 6.96 -0.32
C SER A 76 10.75 6.25 -1.60
N ARG A 77 11.68 5.54 -2.25
CA ARG A 77 11.34 4.64 -3.38
C ARG A 77 10.32 3.55 -3.01
N TRP A 78 10.16 3.27 -1.72
CA TRP A 78 9.25 2.25 -1.19
C TRP A 78 7.88 2.80 -0.76
N SER A 79 7.60 4.10 -1.00
CA SER A 79 6.30 4.70 -0.62
C SER A 79 5.17 4.27 -1.55
N HIS A 80 5.46 4.10 -2.84
CA HIS A 80 4.48 3.80 -3.89
C HIS A 80 4.77 2.50 -4.64
N SER A 81 5.69 1.68 -4.12
CA SER A 81 6.22 0.50 -4.82
C SER A 81 5.18 -0.59 -5.12
N PHE A 82 4.04 -0.60 -4.43
CA PHE A 82 2.97 -1.56 -4.67
C PHE A 82 1.77 -1.00 -5.43
N VAL A 83 1.76 0.30 -5.79
CA VAL A 83 0.62 0.94 -6.47
C VAL A 83 0.22 0.21 -7.75
N GLU A 84 1.20 -0.16 -8.59
CA GLU A 84 0.93 -0.88 -9.84
C GLU A 84 0.43 -2.31 -9.61
N GLY A 85 0.91 -2.98 -8.56
CA GLY A 85 0.40 -4.29 -8.15
C GLY A 85 -1.03 -4.19 -7.63
N TRP A 86 -1.30 -3.23 -6.76
CA TRP A 86 -2.59 -2.98 -6.16
C TRP A 86 -3.69 -2.70 -7.19
N LYS A 87 -3.38 -1.84 -8.18
CA LYS A 87 -4.28 -1.51 -9.31
C LYS A 87 -4.66 -2.75 -10.11
N ALA A 88 -3.74 -3.70 -10.23
CA ALA A 88 -3.93 -4.94 -10.99
C ALA A 88 -4.40 -6.11 -10.11
N LEU A 89 -4.82 -5.87 -8.86
CA LEU A 89 -5.19 -6.90 -7.89
C LEU A 89 -4.10 -7.98 -7.70
N ARG A 90 -2.82 -7.60 -7.83
CA ARG A 90 -1.68 -8.48 -7.55
C ARG A 90 -1.32 -8.42 -6.07
N TYR A 91 -0.77 -9.53 -5.60
CA TYR A 91 -0.37 -9.76 -4.22
C TYR A 91 1.13 -10.03 -4.13
N VAL A 92 1.68 -9.84 -2.94
CA VAL A 92 3.03 -10.23 -2.57
C VAL A 92 2.99 -11.39 -1.57
N GLU A 93 4.07 -12.14 -1.50
CA GLU A 93 4.30 -13.18 -0.51
C GLU A 93 5.14 -12.62 0.64
N ILE A 94 4.95 -13.17 1.83
CA ILE A 94 5.82 -12.94 2.98
C ILE A 94 6.18 -14.32 3.49
N ALA A 95 7.29 -14.84 2.98
CA ALA A 95 7.67 -16.24 3.09
C ALA A 95 9.19 -16.40 3.15
N GLY A 96 9.64 -17.60 3.54
CA GLY A 96 11.03 -17.99 3.52
C GLY A 96 11.73 -17.88 4.87
N THR A 97 12.84 -18.59 4.96
CA THR A 97 13.68 -18.67 6.14
C THR A 97 14.51 -17.40 6.34
N ARG A 98 15.00 -17.20 7.57
CA ARG A 98 15.94 -16.10 7.87
C ARG A 98 17.16 -16.09 6.94
N ALA A 99 17.67 -17.27 6.58
CA ALA A 99 18.85 -17.39 5.70
C ALA A 99 18.54 -17.03 4.24
N GLU A 100 17.33 -17.35 3.76
CA GLU A 100 16.85 -16.91 2.44
C GLU A 100 16.64 -15.39 2.40
N LEU A 101 15.91 -14.85 3.39
CA LEU A 101 15.63 -13.43 3.48
C LEU A 101 16.91 -12.60 3.63
N ALA A 102 17.92 -13.08 4.35
CA ALA A 102 19.21 -12.41 4.47
C ALA A 102 19.93 -12.25 3.12
N ARG A 103 19.73 -13.16 2.17
CA ARG A 103 20.35 -13.12 0.83
C ARG A 103 19.64 -12.15 -0.12
N SER A 104 18.32 -11.97 0.03
CA SER A 104 17.51 -11.09 -0.82
C SER A 104 17.18 -9.73 -0.18
N ALA A 105 17.62 -9.50 1.06
CA ALA A 105 17.32 -8.28 1.80
C ALA A 105 17.83 -7.03 1.07
N ALA A 106 17.03 -5.97 1.07
CA ALA A 106 17.46 -4.66 0.57
C ALA A 106 18.53 -3.99 1.46
N GLY A 107 18.74 -4.50 2.68
CA GLY A 107 19.73 -4.04 3.64
C GLY A 107 19.58 -4.76 4.99
N ILE A 108 20.62 -4.68 5.82
CA ILE A 108 20.63 -5.24 7.18
C ILE A 108 20.81 -4.09 8.16
N ILE A 109 19.98 -4.06 9.20
CA ILE A 109 20.09 -3.13 10.33
C ILE A 109 20.40 -3.94 11.58
N THR A 110 21.51 -3.62 12.25
CA THR A 110 21.87 -4.18 13.55
C THR A 110 21.55 -3.16 14.63
N LEU A 111 20.68 -3.53 15.57
CA LEU A 111 20.32 -2.69 16.71
C LEU A 111 20.98 -3.28 17.97
N SER A 112 21.78 -2.47 18.65
CA SER A 112 22.36 -2.81 19.95
C SER A 112 21.87 -1.83 21.02
N PRO A 113 21.71 -2.25 22.27
CA PRO A 113 21.44 -1.34 23.38
C PRO A 113 22.51 -0.25 23.47
N ALA A 114 22.13 0.95 23.93
CA ALA A 114 23.11 1.98 24.27
C ALA A 114 23.91 1.53 25.50
N THR A 115 25.23 1.54 25.42
CA THR A 115 26.09 1.47 26.61
C THR A 115 25.89 2.72 27.44
N ARG A 116 25.64 2.51 28.74
CA ARG A 116 25.35 3.57 29.72
C ARG A 116 26.62 4.30 30.13
#